data_AF-S7PG53-F1
#
_entry.id   AF-S7PG53-F1
#
_cell.length_a   1.000
_cell.length_b   1.000
_cell.length_c   1.000
_cell.angle_alpha   90.00
_cell.angle_beta   90.00
_cell.angle_gamma   90.00
#
_symmetry.space_group_name_H-M   'P 1'
#
loop_
_entity.id
_entity.type
_entity.pdbx_description
1 polymer ?
#
loop_
_entity_poly.entity_id
_entity_poly.type
_entity_poly.pdbx_seq_one_letter_code
_entity_poly.pdbx_strand_id
1 'polypeptide(L)'
;MPPTNPIRLGLALNLSVFHYEIANSTEEAISPAQTTFDEAMADLHTLSEDSYKDSTLILQLLRDNLTLWTADNAGEGGEAPEGPQS
;
A
#
# COMPACT_ATOMS: atom_id res chain seq x y z
N MET A 1 -1.86 -12.46 13.58
CA MET A 1 -0.88 -11.42 13.98
C MET A 1 -1.56 -10.06 13.86
N PRO A 2 -1.33 -9.12 14.79
CA PRO A 2 -1.91 -7.77 14.71
C PRO A 2 -1.59 -7.08 13.38
N PRO A 3 -2.50 -6.25 12.81
CA PRO A 3 -2.25 -5.50 11.57
C PRO A 3 -1.00 -4.64 11.63
N THR A 4 -0.71 -4.08 12.80
CA THR A 4 0.44 -3.23 13.07
C THR A 4 1.74 -3.99 13.32
N ASN A 5 1.75 -5.32 13.28
CA ASN A 5 2.96 -6.08 13.58
C ASN A 5 4.02 -5.87 12.47
N PRO A 6 5.26 -5.45 12.79
CA PRO A 6 6.30 -5.18 11.79
C PRO A 6 6.58 -6.34 10.84
N ILE A 7 6.50 -7.59 11.30
CA ILE A 7 6.74 -8.77 10.44
C ILE A 7 5.59 -8.94 9.44
N ARG A 8 4.34 -8.77 9.88
CA ARG A 8 3.17 -8.82 8.99
C ARG A 8 3.23 -7.69 7.96
N LEU A 9 3.56 -6.47 8.40
CA LEU A 9 3.70 -5.31 7.53
C LEU A 9 4.84 -5.50 6.50
N GLY A 10 6.00 -5.99 6.94
CA GLY A 10 7.13 -6.27 6.06
C GLY A 10 6.82 -7.37 5.03
N LEU A 11 6.06 -8.38 5.42
CA LEU A 11 5.58 -9.40 4.48
C LEU A 11 4.64 -8.81 3.43
N ALA A 12 3.66 -8.00 3.83
CA ALA A 12 2.75 -7.36 2.90
C ALA A 12 3.49 -6.43 1.94
N LEU A 13 4.44 -5.64 2.45
CA LEU A 13 5.30 -4.78 1.64
C LEU A 13 6.05 -5.59 0.56
N ASN A 14 6.77 -6.64 0.97
CA ASN A 14 7.56 -7.44 0.03
C ASN A 14 6.69 -8.20 -0.98
N LEU A 15 5.51 -8.68 -0.55
CA LEU A 15 4.56 -9.35 -1.43
C LEU A 15 4.04 -8.37 -2.48
N SER A 16 3.64 -7.17 -2.08
CA SER A 16 3.17 -6.14 -3.02
C SER A 16 4.26 -5.70 -4.00
N VAL A 17 5.51 -5.54 -3.53
CA VAL A 17 6.67 -5.27 -4.41
C VAL A 17 6.87 -6.40 -5.41
N PHE A 18 6.75 -7.67 -4.99
CA PHE A 18 6.84 -8.81 -5.89
C PHE A 18 5.75 -8.78 -6.97
N HIS A 19 4.50 -8.51 -6.60
CA HIS A 19 3.41 -8.42 -7.58
C HIS A 19 3.64 -7.30 -8.60
N TYR A 20 4.14 -6.14 -8.15
CA TYR A 20 4.42 -5.01 -9.04
C TYR A 20 5.66 -5.23 -9.91
N GLU A 21 6.83 -5.49 -9.31
CA GLU A 21 8.12 -5.55 -10.02
C GLU A 21 8.37 -6.86 -10.77
N ILE A 22 7.85 -7.98 -10.26
CA ILE A 22 8.19 -9.33 -10.78
C ILE A 22 7.02 -9.95 -11.53
N ALA A 23 5.80 -9.89 -10.97
CA ALA A 23 4.61 -10.44 -11.61
C ALA A 23 3.92 -9.45 -12.57
N ASN A 24 4.40 -8.21 -12.65
CA ASN A 24 3.85 -7.13 -13.49
C ASN A 24 2.32 -6.98 -13.36
N SER A 25 1.83 -7.18 -12.13
CA SER A 25 0.41 -7.24 -11.78
C SER A 25 0.10 -6.14 -10.76
N THR A 26 -0.10 -4.92 -11.25
CA THR A 26 -0.25 -3.71 -10.42
C THR A 26 -1.48 -3.76 -9.52
N GLU A 27 -2.62 -4.27 -10.00
CA GLU A 27 -3.84 -4.39 -9.20
C GLU A 27 -3.65 -5.34 -7.99
N GLU A 28 -2.99 -6.48 -8.21
CA GLU A 28 -2.63 -7.43 -7.16
C GLU A 28 -1.55 -6.91 -6.21
N ALA A 29 -0.79 -5.88 -6.59
CA ALA A 29 0.13 -5.20 -5.69
C ALA A 29 -0.60 -4.18 -4.79
N ILE A 30 -1.46 -3.35 -5.41
CA ILE A 30 -2.13 -2.20 -4.77
C ILE A 30 -3.22 -2.64 -3.80
N SER A 31 -4.14 -3.51 -4.23
CA SER A 31 -5.30 -3.88 -3.40
C SER A 31 -4.93 -4.47 -2.01
N PRO A 32 -4.03 -5.47 -1.91
CA PRO A 32 -3.64 -6.00 -0.61
C PRO A 32 -2.75 -5.05 0.19
N ALA A 33 -1.90 -4.24 -0.47
CA ALA A 33 -1.12 -3.22 0.21
C ALA A 33 -2.02 -2.16 0.86
N GLN A 34 -3.03 -1.68 0.14
CA GLN A 34 -3.95 -0.67 0.62
C GLN A 34 -4.80 -1.18 1.80
N THR A 35 -5.31 -2.41 1.68
CA THR A 35 -6.04 -3.07 2.78
C THR A 35 -5.17 -3.20 4.03
N THR A 36 -3.92 -3.64 3.87
CA THR A 36 -2.97 -3.78 4.99
C THR A 36 -2.66 -2.43 5.63
N PHE A 37 -2.46 -1.40 4.80
CA PHE A 37 -2.20 -0.04 5.26
C PHE A 37 -3.37 0.50 6.09
N ASP A 38 -4.60 0.38 5.59
CA ASP A 38 -5.80 0.88 6.26
C ASP A 38 -6.06 0.17 7.60
N GLU A 39 -5.93 -1.15 7.63
CA GLU A 39 -6.05 -1.95 8.86
C GLU A 39 -4.99 -1.54 9.90
N ALA A 40 -3.75 -1.36 9.48
CA ALA A 40 -2.67 -0.98 10.37
C ALA A 40 -2.78 0.46 10.86
N MET A 41 -3.29 1.37 10.04
CA MET A 41 -3.55 2.76 10.44
C MET A 41 -4.65 2.85 11.50
N ALA A 42 -5.70 2.02 11.40
CA ALA A 42 -6.77 1.96 12.41
C ALA A 42 -6.24 1.53 13.80
N ASP A 43 -5.34 0.56 13.82
CA ASP A 43 -4.80 -0.03 15.05
C ASP A 43 -3.50 0.63 15.53
N LEU A 44 -2.97 1.62 14.81
CA LEU A 44 -1.66 2.23 15.09
C LEU A 44 -1.54 2.80 16.52
N HIS A 45 -2.65 3.31 17.05
CA HIS A 45 -2.73 3.88 18.39
C HIS A 45 -2.55 2.85 19.53
N THR A 46 -2.60 1.55 19.21
CA THR A 46 -2.50 0.45 20.19
C THR A 46 -1.06 -0.04 20.40
N LEU A 47 -0.10 0.44 19.61
CA LEU A 47 1.29 -0.01 19.64
C LEU A 47 2.04 0.49 20.88
N SER A 48 2.96 -0.35 21.37
CA SER A 48 3.99 0.07 22.31
C SER A 48 5.07 0.91 21.61
N GLU A 49 5.77 1.74 22.38
CA GLU A 49 6.86 2.60 21.88
C GLU A 49 7.94 1.81 21.11
N ASP A 50 8.28 0.62 21.61
CA ASP A 50 9.26 -0.29 21.00
C ASP A 50 8.87 -0.74 19.58
N SER A 51 7.58 -0.99 19.33
CA SER A 51 7.09 -1.44 18.01
C SER A 51 6.61 -0.28 17.13
N TYR A 52 6.35 0.89 17.70
CA TYR A 52 5.81 2.04 16.99
C TYR A 52 6.74 2.53 15.89
N LYS A 53 8.04 2.67 16.20
CA LYS A 53 9.04 3.16 15.24
C LYS A 53 9.17 2.26 14.01
N ASP A 54 9.27 0.95 14.22
CA ASP A 54 9.47 -0.01 13.13
C ASP A 54 8.20 -0.12 12.28
N SER A 55 7.03 -0.19 12.92
CA SER A 55 5.74 -0.30 12.23
C SER A 55 5.46 0.96 11.38
N THR A 56 5.70 2.15 11.93
CA THR A 56 5.50 3.41 11.21
C THR A 56 6.47 3.58 10.04
N LEU A 57 7.73 3.13 10.18
CA LEU A 57 8.68 3.11 9.07
C LEU A 57 8.20 2.23 7.92
N ILE A 58 7.71 1.02 8.22
CA ILE A 58 7.22 0.10 7.17
C ILE A 58 5.95 0.64 6.53
N LEU A 59 5.03 1.22 7.30
CA LEU A 59 3.83 1.86 6.77
C LEU A 59 4.15 3.05 5.89
N GLN A 60 5.19 3.83 6.23
CA GLN A 60 5.66 4.91 5.40
C GLN A 60 6.13 4.41 4.04
N LEU A 61 6.94 3.35 4.01
CA LEU A 61 7.41 2.72 2.77
C LEU A 61 6.25 2.16 1.94
N LEU A 62 5.28 1.51 2.59
CA LEU A 62 4.09 0.98 1.92
C LEU A 62 3.26 2.09 1.28
N ARG A 63 3.11 3.25 1.95
CA ARG A 63 2.45 4.44 1.40
C ARG A 63 3.18 5.02 0.20
N ASP A 64 4.51 5.11 0.27
CA ASP A 64 5.32 5.65 -0.81
C ASP A 64 5.20 4.77 -2.06
N ASN A 65 5.25 3.45 -1.88
CA ASN A 65 5.01 2.47 -2.94
C ASN A 65 3.61 2.59 -3.54
N LEU A 66 2.55 2.64 -2.71
CA LEU A 66 1.17 2.81 -3.17
C LEU A 66 1.00 4.10 -4.00
N THR A 67 1.62 5.19 -3.57
CA THR A 67 1.55 6.48 -4.28
C THR A 67 2.19 6.37 -5.67
N LEU A 68 3.36 5.74 -5.75
CA LEU A 68 4.07 5.49 -7.02
C LEU A 68 3.22 4.64 -7.96
N TRP A 69 2.77 3.46 -7.50
CA TRP A 69 2.05 2.50 -8.32
C TRP A 69 0.69 3.01 -8.79
N THR A 70 0.00 3.80 -7.95
CA THR A 70 -1.29 4.40 -8.33
C THR A 70 -1.10 5.49 -9.38
N ALA A 71 -0.01 6.26 -9.31
CA ALA A 71 0.31 7.27 -10.32
C ALA A 71 0.64 6.62 -11.68
N ASP A 72 1.41 5.54 -11.68
CA ASP A 72 1.75 4.79 -12.91
C ASP A 72 0.49 4.16 -13.53
N ASN A 73 -0.37 3.54 -12.72
CA ASN A 73 -1.61 2.93 -13.18
C ASN A 73 -2.60 3.97 -13.75
N ALA A 74 -2.65 5.18 -13.17
CA ALA A 74 -3.43 6.29 -13.70
C ALA A 74 -2.85 6.87 -15.01
N GLY A 75 -1.55 6.70 -15.25
CA GLY A 75 -0.87 7.10 -16.48
C GLY A 75 -1.11 6.17 -17.67
N GLU A 76 -1.37 4.88 -17.43
CA GLU A 76 -1.61 3.88 -18.47
C GLU A 76 -3.10 3.67 -18.83
N GLY A 77 -4.03 4.22 -18.03
CA GLY A 77 -5.48 4.06 -18.17
C GLY A 77 -6.28 5.36 -18.21
N GLY A 78 -5.82 6.36 -18.96
CA GLY A 78 -6.51 7.64 -19.13
C GLY A 78 -7.86 7.52 -19.84
N GLU A 79 -8.92 7.09 -19.16
CA GLU A 79 -10.26 7.59 -19.41
C GLU A 79 -10.37 8.96 -18.75
N ALA A 80 -10.05 10.00 -19.53
CA ALA A 80 -10.54 11.34 -19.23
C ALA A 80 -12.06 11.26 -19.07
N PRO A 81 -12.67 11.85 -18.02
CA PRO A 81 -14.12 11.95 -17.97
C PRO A 81 -14.57 12.74 -19.21
N GLU A 82 -15.29 12.08 -20.12
CA GLU A 82 -15.91 12.74 -21.26
C GLU A 82 -16.68 13.95 -20.74
N GLY A 83 -16.22 15.14 -21.13
CA GLY A 83 -16.92 16.39 -20.85
C GLY A 83 -18.35 16.33 -21.39
N PRO A 84 -19.27 17.11 -20.81
CA PRO A 84 -20.68 16.99 -21.15
C PRO A 84 -20.87 17.30 -22.65
N GLN A 85 -21.42 16.33 -23.37
CA GLN A 85 -21.88 16.55 -24.74
C GLN A 85 -23.10 17.49 -24.68
N SER A 86 -22.97 18.57 -25.46
CA SER A 86 -23.89 19.70 -25.73
C SER A 86 -25.37 19.56 -25.32
#